data_AF-A0A2W6ZV47-F1
#
_entry.id   AF-A0A2W6ZV47-F1
#
_cell.length_a   1.000
_cell.length_b   1.000
_cell.length_c   1.000
_cell.angle_alpha   90.00
_cell.angle_beta   90.00
_cell.angle_gamma   90.00
#
_symmetry.space_group_name_H-M   'P 1'
#
loop_
_entity.id
_entity.type
_entity.pdbx_description
1 polymer ?
#
loop_
_entity_poly.entity_id
_entity_poly.type
_entity_poly.pdbx_seq_one_letter_code
_entity_poly.pdbx_strand_id
1 'polypeptide(L)'
;AQRRLGYTPSPALQALHDQGGDRVGVNLEALRQINQVVLAAGGQLAIAMTPLRRELDSDGPRDYELVARQRLTALAQSEGIPYLDGLPLFQQTAHERLYSDHIHLSLEGNAWVSQVLAQLLLELWNREPDPALPPAPDPLSDLW
;
A
#
# COMPACT_ATOMS: atom_id res chain seq x y z
N ALA A 1 -0.19 -13.57 -31.03
CA ALA A 1 0.77 -13.22 -29.97
C ALA A 1 0.87 -11.69 -29.89
N GLN A 2 0.27 -11.06 -28.88
CA GLN A 2 0.41 -9.62 -28.67
C GLN A 2 1.83 -9.32 -28.21
N ARG A 3 2.56 -8.53 -28.99
CA ARG A 3 3.88 -8.01 -28.66
C ARG A 3 3.71 -7.13 -27.42
N ARG A 4 4.27 -7.52 -26.27
CA ARG A 4 4.37 -6.62 -25.11
C ARG A 4 5.18 -5.42 -25.57
N LEU A 5 4.55 -4.25 -25.67
CA LEU A 5 5.27 -2.99 -25.80
C LEU A 5 6.16 -2.88 -24.56
N GLY A 6 7.48 -2.92 -24.76
CA GLY A 6 8.42 -2.67 -23.68
C GLY A 6 8.13 -1.30 -23.09
N TYR A 7 8.03 -1.22 -21.77
CA TYR A 7 7.89 0.05 -21.09
C TYR A 7 9.15 0.89 -21.33
N THR A 8 8.98 2.08 -21.90
CA THR A 8 10.04 3.09 -22.00
C THR A 8 9.73 4.16 -20.96
N PRO A 9 10.51 4.28 -19.87
CA PRO A 9 10.29 5.32 -18.86
C PRO A 9 10.41 6.71 -19.47
N SER A 10 9.64 7.66 -18.95
CA SER A 10 9.84 9.08 -19.29
C SER A 10 11.22 9.53 -18.79
N PRO A 11 11.83 10.58 -19.39
CA PRO A 11 13.12 11.09 -18.92
C PRO A 11 13.15 11.44 -17.43
N ALA A 12 12.03 11.94 -16.90
CA ALA A 12 11.88 12.24 -15.46
C ALA A 12 11.90 10.97 -14.60
N LEU A 13 11.20 9.90 -15.01
CA LEU A 13 11.20 8.63 -14.31
C LEU A 13 12.56 7.90 -14.42
N GLN A 14 13.23 8.04 -15.57
CA GLN A 14 14.58 7.51 -15.74
C GLN A 14 15.58 8.23 -14.84
N ALA A 15 15.52 9.57 -14.74
CA ALA A 15 16.38 10.34 -13.84
C ALA A 15 16.16 9.98 -12.36
N LEU A 16 14.91 9.71 -11.95
CA LEU A 16 14.60 9.20 -10.61
C LEU A 16 15.12 7.77 -10.40
N HIS A 17 15.03 6.92 -11.41
CA HIS A 17 15.59 5.57 -11.35
C HIS A 17 17.12 5.59 -11.19
N ASP A 18 17.79 6.50 -11.90
CA ASP A 18 19.25 6.60 -11.91
C ASP A 18 19.80 7.39 -10.71
N GLN A 19 18.92 8.03 -9.92
CA GLN A 19 19.30 8.56 -8.61
C GLN A 19 19.66 7.41 -7.65
N GLY A 20 20.92 7.41 -7.21
CA GLY A 20 21.37 6.63 -6.07
C GLY A 20 20.85 7.21 -4.74
N GLY A 21 21.03 6.47 -3.66
CA GLY A 21 20.66 6.91 -2.31
C GLY A 21 19.46 6.17 -1.72
N ASP A 22 18.85 6.76 -0.71
CA ASP A 22 17.78 6.16 0.08
C ASP A 22 16.42 6.21 -0.64
N ARG A 23 16.22 5.29 -1.58
CA ARG A 23 14.96 5.16 -2.33
C ARG A 23 13.74 4.92 -1.43
N VAL A 24 13.93 4.20 -0.31
CA VAL A 24 12.86 3.97 0.67
C VAL A 24 12.47 5.30 1.30
N GLY A 25 13.44 6.12 1.71
CA GLY A 25 13.20 7.46 2.25
C GLY A 25 12.41 8.36 1.30
N VAL A 26 12.75 8.37 0.02
CA VAL A 26 12.01 9.13 -1.01
C VAL A 26 10.55 8.68 -1.11
N ASN A 27 10.28 7.37 -1.12
CA ASN A 27 8.92 6.84 -1.17
C ASN A 27 8.12 7.15 0.11
N LEU A 28 8.77 7.11 1.27
CA LEU A 28 8.14 7.45 2.55
C LEU A 28 7.75 8.93 2.61
N GLU A 29 8.58 9.82 2.07
CA GLU A 29 8.25 11.24 1.98
C GLU A 29 7.10 11.49 0.99
N ALA A 30 7.07 10.78 -0.14
CA ALA A 30 5.93 10.83 -1.05
C ALA A 30 4.62 10.37 -0.38
N LEU A 31 4.65 9.31 0.44
CA LEU A 31 3.49 8.86 1.21
C LEU A 31 3.01 9.91 2.22
N ARG A 32 3.94 10.61 2.90
CA ARG A 32 3.60 11.74 3.78
C ARG A 32 2.87 12.84 3.02
N GLN A 33 3.38 13.22 1.85
CA GLN A 33 2.76 14.24 1.01
C GLN A 33 1.37 13.82 0.51
N ILE A 34 1.20 12.55 0.12
CA ILE A 34 -0.12 12.00 -0.22
C ILE A 34 -1.07 12.10 0.97
N ASN A 35 -0.63 11.73 2.18
CA ASN A 35 -1.44 11.82 3.39
C ASN A 35 -1.91 13.27 3.65
N GLN A 36 -1.00 14.25 3.52
CA GLN A 36 -1.34 15.68 3.68
C GLN A 36 -2.41 16.13 2.68
N VAL A 37 -2.28 15.74 1.40
CA VAL A 37 -3.27 16.08 0.37
C VAL A 37 -4.62 15.43 0.66
N VAL A 38 -4.64 14.17 1.08
CA VAL A 38 -5.86 13.44 1.43
C VAL A 38 -6.57 14.08 2.63
N LEU A 39 -5.83 14.41 3.69
CA LEU A 39 -6.37 15.09 4.87
C LEU A 39 -6.90 16.49 4.55
N ALA A 40 -6.19 17.26 3.72
CA ALA A 40 -6.64 18.59 3.28
C ALA A 40 -7.94 18.53 2.47
N ALA A 41 -8.23 17.40 1.82
CA ALA A 41 -9.48 17.13 1.12
C ALA A 41 -10.58 16.51 2.02
N GLY A 42 -10.34 16.40 3.33
CA GLY A 42 -11.28 15.78 4.28
C GLY A 42 -11.34 14.25 4.18
N GLY A 43 -10.40 13.63 3.47
CA GLY A 43 -10.29 12.18 3.36
C GLY A 43 -9.40 11.56 4.43
N GLN A 44 -9.32 10.23 4.42
CA GLN A 44 -8.39 9.45 5.23
C GLN A 44 -7.58 8.52 4.33
N LEU A 45 -6.27 8.48 4.52
CA LEU A 45 -5.39 7.57 3.80
C LEU A 45 -5.25 6.26 4.59
N ALA A 46 -5.35 5.12 3.91
CA ALA A 46 -4.91 3.82 4.42
C ALA A 46 -3.89 3.21 3.45
N ILE A 47 -2.95 2.45 3.98
CA ILE A 47 -1.90 1.78 3.21
C ILE A 47 -2.06 0.27 3.37
N ALA A 48 -1.93 -0.47 2.28
CA ALA A 48 -1.80 -1.92 2.30
C ALA A 48 -0.61 -2.33 1.43
N MET A 49 0.23 -3.22 1.94
CA MET A 49 1.41 -3.71 1.21
C MET A 49 1.36 -5.22 1.08
N THR A 50 1.37 -5.71 -0.15
CA THR A 50 1.53 -7.14 -0.43
C THR A 50 3.01 -7.51 -0.44
N PRO A 51 3.39 -8.70 0.06
CA PRO A 51 4.78 -9.15 -0.04
C PRO A 51 5.14 -9.48 -1.50
N LEU A 52 6.42 -9.48 -1.80
CA LEU A 52 6.95 -10.09 -3.01
C LEU A 52 6.87 -11.62 -2.86
N ARG A 53 6.64 -12.35 -3.96
CA ARG A 53 6.45 -13.80 -3.89
C ARG A 53 7.60 -14.52 -3.17
N ARG A 54 8.84 -14.10 -3.40
CA ARG A 54 10.03 -14.72 -2.76
C ARG A 54 10.10 -14.52 -1.24
N GLU A 55 9.42 -13.51 -0.68
CA GLU A 55 9.40 -13.30 0.78
C GLU A 55 8.60 -14.38 1.51
N LEU A 56 7.85 -15.19 0.75
CA LEU A 56 7.03 -16.30 1.23
C LEU A 56 7.73 -17.66 1.07
N ASP A 57 8.90 -17.69 0.41
CA ASP A 57 9.74 -18.87 0.34
C ASP A 57 10.43 -19.11 1.70
N SER A 58 11.10 -20.25 1.85
CA SER A 58 11.74 -20.67 3.11
C SER A 58 12.73 -19.66 3.70
N ASP A 59 13.39 -18.90 2.83
CA ASP A 59 14.43 -17.94 3.23
C ASP A 59 13.83 -16.63 3.77
N GLY A 60 12.52 -16.41 3.55
CA GLY A 60 11.80 -15.24 4.02
C GLY A 60 12.26 -13.90 3.41
N PRO A 61 11.86 -12.77 4.01
CA PRO A 61 12.31 -11.45 3.59
C PRO A 61 13.80 -11.23 3.88
N ARG A 62 14.47 -10.48 2.99
CA ARG A 62 15.87 -10.09 3.20
C ARG A 62 15.97 -8.97 4.24
N ASP A 63 17.14 -8.80 4.85
CA ASP A 63 17.37 -7.79 5.89
C ASP A 63 16.95 -6.37 5.48
N TYR A 64 17.29 -5.95 4.25
CA TYR A 64 16.92 -4.62 3.76
C TYR A 64 15.41 -4.48 3.51
N GLU A 65 14.69 -5.57 3.23
CA GLU A 65 13.21 -5.57 3.11
C GLU A 65 12.57 -5.43 4.49
N LEU A 66 13.10 -6.12 5.49
CA LEU A 66 12.66 -5.97 6.89
C LEU A 66 12.87 -4.53 7.38
N VAL A 67 14.03 -3.94 7.09
CA VAL A 67 14.30 -2.52 7.41
C VAL A 67 13.32 -1.60 6.69
N ALA A 68 13.05 -1.81 5.40
CA ALA A 68 12.09 -0.98 4.67
C ALA A 68 10.67 -1.07 5.24
N ARG A 69 10.23 -2.30 5.58
CA ARG A 69 8.93 -2.59 6.20
C ARG A 69 8.79 -1.95 7.59
N GLN A 70 9.85 -2.00 8.41
CA GLN A 70 9.89 -1.31 9.70
C GLN A 70 9.77 0.21 9.54
N ARG A 71 10.47 0.79 8.56
CA ARG A 71 10.38 2.24 8.29
C ARG A 71 8.99 2.67 7.82
N LEU A 72 8.34 1.88 6.96
CA LEU A 72 6.96 2.12 6.55
C LEU A 72 5.99 2.00 7.73
N THR A 73 6.19 0.99 8.59
CA THR A 73 5.40 0.81 9.82
C THR A 73 5.54 2.02 10.74
N ALA A 74 6.78 2.50 10.96
CA ALA A 74 7.05 3.65 11.79
C ALA A 74 6.42 4.94 11.23
N LEU A 75 6.52 5.15 9.90
CA LEU A 75 5.84 6.27 9.24
C LEU A 75 4.33 6.20 9.48
N ALA A 76 3.72 5.06 9.18
CA ALA A 76 2.28 4.88 9.29
C ALA A 76 1.79 5.15 10.73
N GLN A 77 2.51 4.65 11.74
CA GLN A 77 2.23 4.94 13.14
C GLN A 77 2.37 6.42 13.48
N SER A 78 3.45 7.08 13.04
CA SER A 78 3.69 8.50 13.34
C SER A 78 2.68 9.45 12.70
N GLU A 79 2.16 9.08 11.53
CA GLU A 79 1.21 9.90 10.76
C GLU A 79 -0.25 9.47 11.02
N GLY A 80 -0.49 8.51 11.90
CA GLY A 80 -1.83 7.97 12.20
C GLY A 80 -2.49 7.24 11.03
N ILE A 81 -1.71 6.78 10.04
CA ILE A 81 -2.20 6.11 8.84
C ILE A 81 -2.46 4.62 9.16
N PRO A 82 -3.69 4.11 8.99
CA PRO A 82 -3.94 2.67 9.02
C PRO A 82 -3.06 1.94 8.01
N TYR A 83 -2.27 0.99 8.50
CA TYR A 83 -1.35 0.21 7.66
C TYR A 83 -1.58 -1.28 7.83
N LEU A 84 -1.88 -1.94 6.72
CA LEU A 84 -1.97 -3.38 6.61
C LEU A 84 -0.69 -3.94 5.98
N ASP A 85 0.10 -4.62 6.79
CA ASP A 85 1.15 -5.50 6.30
C ASP A 85 0.54 -6.86 5.90
N GLY A 86 0.56 -7.16 4.60
CA GLY A 86 0.04 -8.42 4.06
C GLY A 86 0.95 -9.62 4.29
N LEU A 87 2.23 -9.46 4.63
CA LEU A 87 3.18 -10.58 4.73
C LEU A 87 2.69 -11.69 5.68
N PRO A 88 2.25 -11.40 6.92
CA PRO A 88 1.74 -12.45 7.81
C PRO A 88 0.48 -13.13 7.30
N LEU A 89 -0.37 -12.42 6.54
CA LEU A 89 -1.59 -12.99 5.97
C LEU A 89 -1.28 -13.94 4.82
N PHE A 90 -0.38 -13.55 3.92
CA PHE A 90 0.02 -14.40 2.80
C PHE A 90 0.74 -15.68 3.28
N GLN A 91 1.56 -15.60 4.34
CA GLN A 91 2.22 -16.77 4.94
C GLN A 91 1.25 -17.85 5.44
N GLN A 92 0.00 -17.47 5.74
CA GLN A 92 -1.04 -18.38 6.22
C GLN A 92 -1.90 -18.96 5.08
N THR A 93 -1.55 -18.69 3.82
CA THR A 93 -2.32 -19.09 2.64
C THR A 93 -1.50 -19.95 1.67
N ALA A 94 -2.19 -20.69 0.80
CA ALA A 94 -1.59 -21.30 -0.39
C ALA A 94 -1.28 -20.22 -1.44
N HIS A 95 -0.25 -19.42 -1.14
CA HIS A 95 0.04 -18.16 -1.81
C HIS A 95 0.49 -18.32 -3.26
N GLU A 96 0.94 -19.49 -3.71
CA GLU A 96 1.46 -19.72 -5.06
C GLU A 96 0.44 -19.39 -6.15
N ARG A 97 -0.84 -19.65 -5.87
CA ARG A 97 -1.96 -19.33 -6.78
C ARG A 97 -2.30 -17.85 -6.80
N LEU A 98 -1.89 -17.10 -5.79
CA LEU A 98 -2.19 -15.67 -5.67
C LEU A 98 -1.29 -14.80 -6.55
N TYR A 99 -0.23 -15.36 -7.15
CA TYR A 99 0.70 -14.62 -7.99
C TYR A 99 0.67 -15.06 -9.46
N SER A 100 0.78 -14.09 -10.36
CA SER A 100 1.05 -14.33 -11.79
C SER A 100 2.55 -14.44 -12.07
N ASP A 101 3.35 -13.64 -11.36
CA ASP A 101 4.81 -13.63 -11.44
C ASP A 101 5.44 -13.37 -10.07
N HIS A 102 6.62 -12.74 -9.99
CA HIS A 102 7.31 -12.51 -8.73
C HIS A 102 6.74 -11.34 -7.90
N ILE A 103 5.98 -10.42 -8.52
CA ILE A 103 5.49 -9.20 -7.88
C ILE A 103 4.01 -8.90 -8.16
N HIS A 104 3.45 -9.42 -9.25
CA HIS A 104 2.07 -9.19 -9.65
C HIS A 104 1.15 -10.32 -9.21
N LEU A 105 -0.02 -9.94 -8.70
CA LEU A 105 -1.07 -10.88 -8.31
C LEU A 105 -1.72 -11.55 -9.54
N SER A 106 -2.28 -12.73 -9.32
CA SER A 106 -3.19 -13.39 -10.27
C SER A 106 -4.61 -12.83 -10.14
N LEU A 107 -5.54 -13.32 -10.98
CA LEU A 107 -6.96 -13.01 -10.80
C LEU A 107 -7.46 -13.46 -9.41
N GLU A 108 -7.04 -14.64 -8.97
CA GLU A 108 -7.35 -15.18 -7.63
C GLU A 108 -6.71 -14.33 -6.53
N GLY A 109 -5.45 -13.91 -6.72
CA GLY A 109 -4.76 -13.00 -5.80
C GLY A 109 -5.44 -11.65 -5.67
N ASN A 110 -5.87 -11.05 -6.78
CA ASN A 110 -6.60 -9.78 -6.77
C ASN A 110 -7.94 -9.92 -6.04
N ALA A 111 -8.69 -11.01 -6.26
CA ALA A 111 -9.94 -11.25 -5.56
C ALA A 111 -9.72 -11.39 -4.05
N TRP A 112 -8.69 -12.15 -3.65
CA TRP A 112 -8.34 -12.35 -2.25
C TRP A 112 -7.91 -11.04 -1.57
N VAL A 113 -6.99 -10.28 -2.18
CA VAL A 113 -6.54 -8.98 -1.64
C VAL A 113 -7.70 -8.00 -1.58
N SER A 114 -8.59 -7.97 -2.58
CA SER A 114 -9.78 -7.10 -2.54
C SER A 114 -10.66 -7.40 -1.34
N GLN A 115 -10.80 -8.67 -0.96
CA GLN A 115 -11.59 -9.07 0.19
C GLN A 115 -10.95 -8.66 1.52
N VAL A 116 -9.62 -8.78 1.62
CA VAL A 116 -8.86 -8.28 2.78
C VAL A 116 -8.96 -6.75 2.89
N LEU A 117 -8.86 -6.03 1.77
CA LEU A 117 -9.02 -4.57 1.75
C LEU A 117 -10.45 -4.15 2.13
N ALA A 118 -11.47 -4.88 1.67
CA ALA A 118 -12.85 -4.61 2.07
C ALA A 118 -13.05 -4.78 3.57
N GLN A 119 -12.45 -5.81 4.19
CA GLN A 119 -12.47 -6.00 5.65
C GLN A 119 -11.78 -4.85 6.38
N LEU A 120 -10.58 -4.46 5.93
CA LEU A 120 -9.88 -3.30 6.49
C LEU A 120 -10.74 -2.03 6.44
N LEU A 121 -11.39 -1.75 5.30
CA LEU A 121 -12.24 -0.58 5.17
C LEU A 121 -13.47 -0.64 6.08
N LEU A 122 -14.10 -1.81 6.23
CA LEU A 122 -15.22 -1.98 7.16
C LEU A 122 -14.78 -1.77 8.62
N GLU A 123 -13.61 -2.30 9.01
CA GLU A 123 -13.06 -2.07 10.34
C GLU A 123 -12.78 -0.59 10.60
N LEU A 124 -12.23 0.12 9.61
CA LEU A 124 -11.98 1.56 9.72
C LEU A 124 -13.27 2.37 9.75
N TRP A 125 -14.27 2.01 8.95
CA TRP A 125 -15.56 2.70 8.90
C TRP A 125 -16.35 2.54 10.20
N ASN A 126 -16.20 1.40 10.88
CA ASN A 126 -16.88 1.10 12.14
C ASN A 126 -16.13 1.64 13.38
N ARG A 127 -14.93 2.23 13.22
CA ARG A 127 -14.29 2.94 14.33
C ARG A 127 -15.04 4.23 14.60
N GLU A 128 -15.16 4.60 15.87
CA GLU A 128 -15.68 5.93 16.20
C GLU A 128 -14.83 6.99 15.47
N PRO A 129 -15.47 8.00 14.86
CA PRO A 129 -14.74 9.07 14.20
C PRO A 129 -13.81 9.75 15.20
N ASP A 130 -12.57 10.00 14.77
CA ASP A 130 -11.60 10.72 15.60
C ASP A 130 -12.18 12.10 15.95
N PRO A 131 -12.37 12.42 17.24
CA PRO A 131 -12.90 13.72 17.66
C PRO A 131 -12.00 14.90 17.26
N ALA A 132 -10.75 14.64 16.87
CA ALA A 132 -9.82 15.65 16.36
C ALA A 132 -10.02 15.97 14.87
N LEU A 133 -10.73 15.13 14.11
CA LEU A 133 -11.07 15.41 12.71
C LEU A 133 -12.37 16.23 12.65
N PRO A 134 -12.43 17.31 11.85
CA PRO A 134 -13.70 17.98 11.60
C PRO A 134 -14.67 16.97 10.97
N PRO A 135 -15.95 16.99 11.33
CA PRO A 135 -16.93 16.12 10.72
C PRO A 135 -16.86 16.31 9.21
N ALA A 136 -16.69 15.20 8.48
CA ALA A 136 -16.75 15.25 7.03
C ALA A 136 -18.11 15.85 6.64
N PRO A 137 -18.15 16.82 5.70
CA PRO A 137 -19.42 17.30 5.17
C PRO A 137 -20.19 16.08 4.63
N ASP A 138 -21.46 15.97 5.00
CA ASP A 138 -22.33 14.92 4.49
C ASP A 138 -22.46 15.11 2.97
N PRO A 139 -21.90 14.23 2.13
CA PRO A 139 -21.95 14.41 0.68
C PRO A 139 -23.39 14.32 0.14
N LEU A 140 -24.35 13.90 0.97
CA LEU A 140 -25.77 13.83 0.63
C LEU A 140 -26.58 15.00 1.22
N SER A 141 -25.97 15.90 2.01
CA SER A 141 -26.70 17.07 2.55
C SER A 141 -27.08 18.07 1.46
N ASP A 142 -26.36 18.09 0.34
CA ASP A 142 -26.58 19.00 -0.77
C ASP A 142 -27.60 18.47 -1.81
N LEU A 143 -28.18 17.29 -1.57
CA LEU A 143 -29.12 16.65 -2.48
C LEU A 143 -30.59 16.91 -2.16
N TRP A 144 -30.90 17.70 -1.12
CA TRP A 144 -32.27 18.01 -0.69
C TRP A 144 -32.48 19.49 -0.35
#